data_AF-A0A8J8MCQ9-F1
#
_entry.id   AF-A0A8J8MCQ9-F1
#
_cell.length_a   1.000
_cell.length_b   1.000
_cell.length_c   1.000
_cell.angle_alpha   90.00
_cell.angle_beta   90.00
_cell.angle_gamma   90.00
#
_symmetry.space_group_name_H-M   'P 1'
#
loop_
_entity.id
_entity.type
_entity.pdbx_description
1 polymer ?
#
loop_
_entity_poly.entity_id
_entity_poly.type
_entity_poly.pdbx_seq_one_letter_code
_entity_poly.pdbx_strand_id
1 'polypeptide(L)'
;MKKVVFGGILILAGVMLLGIVYIPTSIQCMNLNGWTTPTGKFMYAMQELGSTFPYYLSIILLIVGIIIGLIGCFENTIRKLIKNHNKD
;
A
#
# COMPACT_ATOMS: atom_id res chain seq x y z
N MET A 1 -0.07 21.60 0.39
CA MET A 1 0.77 20.93 1.39
C MET A 1 0.02 19.93 2.27
N LYS A 2 -1.14 20.29 2.88
CA LYS A 2 -1.90 19.36 3.76
C LYS A 2 -2.20 17.98 3.14
N LYS A 3 -2.61 17.94 1.86
CA LYS A 3 -2.90 16.70 1.11
C LYS A 3 -1.65 15.82 0.93
N VAL A 4 -0.49 16.43 0.65
CA VAL A 4 0.79 15.72 0.48
C VAL A 4 1.23 15.09 1.81
N VAL A 5 1.11 15.83 2.91
CA VAL A 5 1.44 15.31 4.26
C VAL A 5 0.52 14.15 4.63
N PHE A 6 -0.79 14.28 4.38
CA PHE A 6 -1.75 13.21 4.64
C PHE A 6 -1.47 11.96 3.79
N GLY A 7 -1.17 12.13 2.51
CA GLY A 7 -0.74 11.03 1.64
C GLY A 7 0.54 10.35 2.15
N GLY A 8 1.52 11.12 2.61
CA GLY A 8 2.75 10.60 3.20
C GLY A 8 2.53 9.77 4.46
N ILE A 9 1.64 10.22 5.36
CA ILE A 9 1.26 9.46 6.57
C ILE A 9 0.59 8.14 6.20
N LEU A 10 -0.32 8.16 5.22
CA LEU A 10 -0.99 6.97 4.71
C LEU A 10 -0.01 5.95 4.12
N ILE A 11 0.97 6.41 3.35
CA ILE A 11 2.03 5.56 2.80
C ILE A 11 2.84 4.94 3.95
N LEU A 12 3.27 5.75 4.92
CA LEU A 12 4.06 5.28 6.06
C LEU A 12 3.31 4.24 6.89
N ALA A 13 2.02 4.47 7.16
CA ALA A 13 1.15 3.51 7.82
C ALA A 13 1.00 2.21 7.01
N GLY A 14 0.84 2.32 5.68
CA GLY A 14 0.80 1.16 4.78
C GLY A 14 2.08 0.33 4.81
N VAL A 15 3.26 0.97 4.75
CA VAL A 15 4.56 0.28 4.84
C VAL A 15 4.73 -0.41 6.19
N MET A 16 4.40 0.27 7.29
CA MET A 16 4.49 -0.32 8.63
C MET A 16 3.58 -1.55 8.76
N LEU A 17 2.33 -1.45 8.32
CA LEU A 17 1.37 -2.55 8.36
C LEU A 17 1.84 -3.73 7.50
N LEU A 18 2.42 -3.44 6.33
CA LEU A 18 2.98 -4.46 5.45
C LEU A 18 4.16 -5.18 6.13
N GLY A 19 5.04 -4.45 6.81
CA GLY A 19 6.14 -5.04 7.59
C GLY A 19 5.65 -5.95 8.72
N ILE A 20 4.62 -5.52 9.46
CA ILE A 20 4.00 -6.32 10.54
C ILE A 20 3.42 -7.63 9.99
N VAL A 21 2.90 -7.65 8.77
CA VAL A 21 2.40 -8.89 8.14
C VAL A 21 3.54 -9.73 7.58
N TYR A 22 4.51 -9.11 6.92
CA TYR A 22 5.54 -9.82 6.17
C TYR A 22 6.51 -10.59 7.06
N ILE A 23 6.91 -9.99 8.20
CA ILE A 23 7.84 -10.61 9.15
C ILE A 23 7.32 -11.95 9.69
N PRO A 24 6.16 -12.04 10.36
CA PRO A 24 5.65 -13.30 10.90
C PRO A 24 5.31 -14.29 9.79
N THR A 25 4.80 -13.82 8.66
CA THR A 25 4.53 -14.68 7.50
C THR A 25 5.80 -15.33 6.97
N SER A 26 6.91 -14.59 6.88
CA SER A 26 8.19 -15.14 6.45
C SER A 26 8.70 -16.22 7.40
N ILE A 27 8.52 -16.02 8.71
CA ILE A 27 8.92 -17.00 9.75
C ILE A 27 8.10 -18.28 9.60
N GLN A 28 6.78 -18.17 9.46
CA GLN A 28 5.94 -19.37 9.25
C GLN A 28 6.22 -20.05 7.92
N CYS A 29 6.47 -19.27 6.86
CA CYS A 29 6.85 -19.83 5.57
C CYS A 29 8.13 -20.67 5.63
N MET A 30 9.08 -20.34 6.51
CA MET A 30 10.29 -21.15 6.75
C MET A 30 9.99 -22.45 7.49
N ASN A 31 8.98 -22.47 8.35
CA ASN A 31 8.56 -23.67 9.09
C ASN A 31 7.75 -24.65 8.23
N LEU A 32 7.22 -24.21 7.08
CA LEU A 32 6.46 -25.05 6.17
C LEU A 32 7.38 -25.93 5.30
N ASN A 33 7.40 -27.23 5.62
CA ASN A 33 8.10 -28.25 4.85
C ASN A 33 7.41 -28.48 3.50
N GLY A 34 8.13 -28.21 2.39
CA GLY A 34 7.62 -28.41 1.03
C GLY A 34 6.62 -27.35 0.55
N TRP A 35 6.39 -27.30 -0.77
CA TRP A 35 5.39 -26.42 -1.35
C TRP A 35 4.01 -27.03 -1.13
N THR A 36 3.15 -26.35 -0.39
CA THR A 36 1.75 -26.73 -0.25
C THR A 36 1.01 -26.41 -1.55
N THR A 37 0.45 -27.40 -2.24
CA THR A 37 -0.53 -27.20 -3.30
C THR A 37 -1.92 -27.13 -2.67
N PRO A 38 -2.81 -26.19 -3.05
CA PRO A 38 -2.76 -25.33 -4.24
C PRO A 38 -2.19 -23.92 -4.02
N THR A 39 -2.16 -23.41 -2.79
CA THR A 39 -1.69 -22.06 -2.45
C THR A 39 -0.21 -22.07 -2.09
N GLY A 40 0.62 -21.31 -2.82
CA GLY A 40 2.06 -21.24 -2.56
C GLY A 40 2.39 -20.95 -1.09
N LYS A 41 3.54 -21.42 -0.61
CA LYS A 41 3.90 -21.47 0.82
C LYS A 41 3.63 -20.16 1.58
N PHE A 42 3.98 -19.03 0.98
CA PHE A 42 3.79 -17.72 1.60
C PHE A 42 2.31 -17.38 1.78
N MET A 43 1.47 -17.64 0.76
CA MET A 43 0.04 -17.40 0.83
C MET A 43 -0.62 -18.35 1.86
N TYR A 44 -0.16 -19.60 1.93
CA TYR A 44 -0.62 -20.53 2.96
C TYR A 44 -0.26 -20.04 4.36
N ALA A 45 1.00 -19.63 4.59
CA ALA A 45 1.44 -19.04 5.85
C ALA A 45 0.65 -17.77 6.23
N MET A 46 0.31 -16.93 5.25
CA MET A 46 -0.55 -15.76 5.49
C MET A 46 -1.96 -16.14 5.93
N GLN A 47 -2.54 -17.15 5.30
CA GLN A 47 -3.88 -17.65 5.64
C GLN A 47 -3.89 -18.26 7.04
N GLU A 48 -2.88 -19.05 7.36
CA GLU A 48 -2.72 -19.67 8.67
C GLU A 48 -2.57 -18.64 9.79
N LEU A 49 -1.82 -17.56 9.55
CA LEU A 49 -1.66 -16.44 10.47
C LEU A 49 -2.84 -15.45 10.48
N GLY A 50 -3.87 -15.66 9.66
CA GLY A 50 -4.97 -14.69 9.50
C GLY A 50 -4.51 -13.32 8.96
N SER A 51 -3.31 -13.24 8.38
CA SER A 51 -2.66 -11.99 7.97
C SER A 51 -3.09 -11.52 6.57
N THR A 52 -3.96 -12.28 5.91
CA THR A 52 -4.51 -11.97 4.58
C THR A 52 -5.23 -10.61 4.56
N PHE A 53 -6.10 -10.34 5.54
CA PHE A 53 -6.82 -9.07 5.64
C PHE A 53 -5.88 -7.86 5.81
N PRO A 54 -4.99 -7.82 6.83
CA PRO A 54 -4.10 -6.68 7.02
C PRO A 54 -3.13 -6.47 5.85
N TYR A 55 -2.77 -7.52 5.10
CA TYR A 55 -2.00 -7.37 3.87
C TYR A 55 -2.74 -6.59 2.78
N TYR A 56 -3.96 -6.98 2.44
CA TYR A 56 -4.75 -6.25 1.44
C TYR A 56 -5.01 -4.82 1.89
N LEU A 57 -5.27 -4.60 3.19
CA LEU A 57 -5.43 -3.27 3.74
C LEU A 57 -4.16 -2.42 3.58
N SER A 58 -2.98 -3.00 3.79
CA SER A 58 -1.69 -2.31 3.62
C SER A 58 -1.47 -1.85 2.18
N ILE A 59 -1.82 -2.68 1.19
CA ILE A 59 -1.74 -2.35 -0.23
C ILE A 59 -2.70 -1.21 -0.58
N ILE A 60 -3.94 -1.27 -0.08
CA ILE A 60 -4.93 -0.21 -0.31
C ILE A 60 -4.44 1.11 0.28
N LEU A 61 -3.91 1.11 1.51
CA LEU A 61 -3.34 2.29 2.17
C LEU A 61 -2.20 2.91 1.35
N LEU A 62 -1.30 2.07 0.80
CA LEU A 62 -0.22 2.53 -0.08
C LEU A 62 -0.77 3.18 -1.36
N ILE A 63 -1.68 2.51 -2.07
CA ILE A 63 -2.25 3.01 -3.32
C ILE A 63 -2.99 4.33 -3.08
N VAL A 64 -3.86 4.39 -2.07
CA VAL A 64 -4.62 5.59 -1.71
C VAL A 64 -3.69 6.72 -1.28
N GLY A 65 -2.68 6.42 -0.47
CA GLY A 65 -1.67 7.39 -0.04
C GLY A 65 -0.90 8.00 -1.21
N ILE A 66 -0.47 7.18 -2.17
CA ILE A 66 0.21 7.62 -3.40
C ILE A 66 -0.70 8.52 -4.23
N ILE A 67 -1.96 8.10 -4.47
CA ILE A 67 -2.92 8.89 -5.25
C ILE A 67 -3.15 10.26 -4.61
N ILE A 68 -3.39 10.32 -3.30
CA ILE A 68 -3.63 11.58 -2.59
C ILE A 68 -2.36 12.46 -2.60
N GLY A 69 -1.19 11.85 -2.42
CA GLY A 69 0.10 12.54 -2.49
C GLY A 69 0.33 13.18 -3.87
N LEU A 70 0.09 12.44 -4.94
CA LEU A 70 0.22 12.90 -6.33
C LEU A 70 -0.75 14.05 -6.62
N ILE A 71 -2.04 13.90 -6.27
CA ILE A 71 -3.04 14.96 -6.44
C ILE A 71 -2.61 16.21 -5.67
N GLY A 72 -2.15 16.05 -4.44
CA GLY A 72 -1.65 17.15 -3.63
C GLY A 72 -0.42 17.85 -4.21
N CYS A 73 0.43 17.13 -4.94
CA CYS A 73 1.63 17.66 -5.58
C CYS A 73 1.30 18.42 -6.88
N PHE A 74 0.42 17.87 -7.71
CA PHE A 74 0.10 18.42 -9.03
C PHE A 74 -1.09 19.39 -9.05
N GLU A 75 -1.80 19.58 -7.94
CA GLU A 75 -2.97 20.48 -7.86
C GLU A 75 -2.68 21.88 -8.42
N ASN A 76 -1.50 22.44 -8.14
CA ASN A 76 -1.12 23.78 -8.60
C ASN A 76 -0.82 23.81 -10.11
N THR A 77 -0.22 22.75 -10.66
CA THR A 77 0.09 22.64 -12.09
C THR A 77 -1.18 22.45 -12.90
N ILE A 78 -2.08 21.57 -12.45
CA ILE A 78 -3.37 21.33 -13.10
C ILE A 78 -4.22 22.60 -13.09
N ARG A 79 -4.30 23.30 -11.95
CA ARG A 79 -5.02 24.59 -11.86
C ARG A 79 -4.43 25.64 -12.80
N LYS A 80 -3.11 25.70 -12.98
CA LYS A 80 -2.46 26.62 -13.92
C LYS A 80 -2.77 26.27 -15.38
N LEU A 81 -2.71 24.99 -15.75
CA LEU A 81 -3.01 24.52 -17.10
C LEU A 81 -4.46 24.85 -17.51
N ILE A 82 -5.43 24.56 -16.64
CA ILE A 82 -6.85 24.87 -16.89
C ILE A 82 -7.05 26.39 -17.07
N LYS A 83 -6.39 27.21 -16.25
CA LYS A 83 -6.55 28.67 -16.31
C LYS A 83 -5.94 29.30 -17.57
N ASN A 84 -4.86 28.74 -18.10
CA ASN A 84 -4.26 29.21 -19.35
C ASN A 84 -5.10 28.80 -20.56
N HIS A 85 -5.60 27.56 -20.62
CA HIS A 85 -6.48 27.12 -21.71
C HIS A 85 -7.77 27.96 -21.81
N ASN A 86 -8.29 28.47 -20.69
CA ASN A 86 -9.53 29.27 -20.68
C ASN A 86 -9.31 30.75 -21.04
N LYS A 87 -8.08 31.16 -21.35
CA LYS A 87 -7.73 32.52 -21.78
C LYS A 87 -7.46 32.65 -23.27
N ASP A 88 -7.34 31.53 -23.97
CA ASP A 88 -7.21 31.44 -25.44
C ASP A 88 -8.60 31.20 -26.05
#